data_AF-H2ZA25-F1
#
_entry.id   AF-H2ZA25-F1
#
_cell.length_a   1.000
_cell.length_b   1.000
_cell.length_c   1.000
_cell.angle_alpha   90.00
_cell.angle_beta   90.00
_cell.angle_gamma   90.00
#
_symmetry.space_group_name_H-M   'P 1'
#
loop_
_entity.id
_entity.type
_entity.pdbx_description
1 polymer ?
#
loop_
_entity_poly.entity_id
_entity_poly.type
_entity_poly.pdbx_seq_one_letter_code
_entity_poly.pdbx_strand_id
1 'polypeptide(L)'
;MEIIYFVVIGSHPIHRNGHGESDGRKVDVTDYRIYLRDMLQHVNIMKQRYPGLPVYLYGHSMGGALSMLLAHENPSLFQCVVLSAPMISKSAEFS
;
A
#
# COMPACT_ATOMS: atom_id res chain seq x y z
N MET A 1 -10.74 -22.49 -1.11
CA MET A 1 -11.14 -21.26 -0.40
C MET A 1 -10.40 -20.12 -1.09
N GLU A 2 -11.13 -19.23 -1.77
CA GLU A 2 -10.54 -18.14 -2.54
C GLU A 2 -10.39 -16.89 -1.66
N ILE A 3 -9.29 -16.15 -1.84
CA ILE A 3 -8.97 -14.95 -1.08
C ILE A 3 -8.47 -13.86 -2.03
N ILE A 4 -8.76 -12.60 -1.70
CA ILE A 4 -8.16 -11.46 -2.40
C ILE A 4 -6.92 -11.04 -1.62
N TYR A 5 -5.75 -11.09 -2.26
CA TYR A 5 -4.47 -10.75 -1.65
C TYR A 5 -3.86 -9.51 -2.30
N PHE A 6 -3.48 -8.54 -1.47
CA PHE A 6 -2.81 -7.32 -1.91
C PHE A 6 -1.38 -7.27 -1.40
N VAL A 7 -0.42 -7.17 -2.34
CA VAL A 7 1.01 -7.03 -2.05
C VAL A 7 1.39 -5.57 -2.24
N VAL A 8 1.86 -4.93 -1.18
CA VAL A 8 2.45 -3.59 -1.23
C VAL A 8 3.93 -3.69 -0.86
N ILE A 9 4.79 -3.65 -1.87
CA ILE A 9 6.24 -3.59 -1.69
C ILE A 9 6.67 -2.14 -1.82
N GLY A 10 7.20 -1.59 -0.73
CA GLY A 10 7.78 -0.26 -0.73
C GLY A 10 9.14 -0.27 -1.43
N SER A 11 9.17 0.16 -2.68
CA SER A 11 10.39 0.60 -3.37
C SER A 11 10.09 1.97 -3.98
N HIS A 12 11.06 2.89 -3.87
CA HIS A 12 11.06 4.27 -4.40
C HIS A 12 10.38 4.40 -5.79
N PRO A 13 9.84 5.59 -6.15
CA PRO A 13 8.99 5.76 -7.32
C PRO A 13 9.68 5.21 -8.56
N ILE A 14 8.91 4.47 -9.36
CA ILE A 14 9.33 3.94 -10.64
C ILE A 14 9.60 5.12 -11.57
N HIS A 15 10.82 5.66 -11.53
CA HIS A 15 11.45 6.26 -12.69
C HIS A 15 12.17 5.16 -13.46
N ARG A 16 11.42 4.25 -14.08
CA ARG A 16 11.89 3.60 -15.31
C ARG A 16 11.33 4.42 -16.45
N ASN A 17 12.03 5.49 -16.80
CA ASN A 17 11.77 6.21 -18.04
C ASN A 17 11.78 5.21 -19.19
N GLY A 18 10.69 5.16 -19.95
CA GLY A 18 10.61 4.38 -21.18
C GLY A 18 9.20 4.02 -21.60
N HIS A 19 8.46 5.03 -22.08
CA HIS A 19 7.22 4.97 -22.88
C HIS A 19 5.89 4.88 -22.11
N GLY A 20 5.28 6.05 -21.89
CA GLY A 20 3.90 6.22 -21.42
C GLY A 20 3.73 7.53 -20.67
N GLU A 21 3.05 8.48 -21.29
CA GLU A 21 2.83 9.88 -20.88
C GLU A 21 2.39 10.07 -19.41
N SER A 22 3.34 10.23 -18.49
CA SER A 22 3.06 10.72 -17.14
C SER A 22 3.96 11.91 -16.84
N ASP A 23 3.33 13.07 -16.73
CA ASP A 23 3.95 14.38 -16.67
C ASP A 23 4.88 14.48 -15.44
N GLY A 24 6.15 14.79 -15.71
CA GLY A 24 7.28 14.63 -14.80
C GLY A 24 7.31 15.65 -13.68
N ARG A 25 6.55 15.41 -12.62
CA ARG A 25 6.84 16.01 -11.31
C ARG A 25 7.45 14.96 -10.39
N LYS A 26 8.64 15.28 -9.87
CA LYS A 26 9.23 14.59 -8.72
C LYS A 26 8.19 14.65 -7.59
N VAL A 27 7.46 13.57 -7.40
CA VAL A 27 6.56 13.42 -6.27
C VAL A 27 7.47 13.17 -5.08
N ASP A 28 7.84 14.26 -4.43
CA ASP A 28 8.32 14.20 -3.06
C ASP A 28 7.31 13.33 -2.28
N VAL A 29 7.81 12.43 -1.42
CA VAL A 29 6.99 11.55 -0.58
C VAL A 29 6.33 12.37 0.52
N THR A 30 5.83 13.57 0.19
CA THR A 30 5.23 14.53 1.11
C THR A 30 3.78 14.17 1.39
N ASP A 31 3.12 13.41 0.50
CA ASP A 31 1.73 13.02 0.69
C ASP A 31 1.48 11.52 0.52
N TYR A 32 1.82 10.77 1.58
CA TYR A 32 1.54 9.33 1.67
C TYR A 32 0.06 8.99 1.44
N ARG A 33 -0.86 9.96 1.59
CA ARG A 33 -2.30 9.79 1.40
C ARG A 33 -2.65 9.45 -0.04
N ILE A 34 -1.82 9.83 -1.02
CA ILE A 34 -2.00 9.42 -2.43
C ILE A 34 -1.90 7.89 -2.54
N TYR A 35 -0.89 7.28 -1.92
CA TYR A 35 -0.75 5.83 -1.90
C TYR A 35 -1.91 5.15 -1.19
N LEU A 36 -2.35 5.69 -0.04
CA LEU A 36 -3.51 5.15 0.68
C LEU A 36 -4.79 5.20 -0.15
N ARG A 37 -5.03 6.31 -0.85
CA ARG A 37 -6.18 6.47 -1.75
C ARG A 37 -6.15 5.44 -2.88
N ASP A 38 -5.03 5.30 -3.55
CA ASP A 38 -4.90 4.38 -4.69
C ASP A 38 -5.02 2.92 -4.25
N MET A 39 -4.44 2.56 -3.08
CA MET A 39 -4.61 1.25 -2.46
C MET A 39 -6.09 0.97 -2.14
N LEU A 40 -6.78 1.93 -1.51
CA LEU A 40 -8.20 1.78 -1.16
C LEU A 40 -9.09 1.63 -2.40
N GLN A 41 -8.83 2.42 -3.46
CA GLN A 41 -9.54 2.32 -4.72
C GLN A 41 -9.37 0.93 -5.33
N HIS A 42 -8.14 0.40 -5.33
CA HIS A 42 -7.86 -0.93 -5.85
C HIS A 42 -8.57 -2.04 -5.05
N VAL A 43 -8.58 -1.95 -3.71
CA VAL A 43 -9.34 -2.86 -2.84
C VAL A 43 -10.83 -2.83 -3.18
N ASN A 44 -11.41 -1.64 -3.36
CA ASN A 44 -12.83 -1.49 -3.68
C ASN A 44 -13.19 -2.11 -5.04
N ILE A 45 -12.36 -1.92 -6.06
CA ILE A 45 -12.55 -2.54 -7.39
C ILE A 45 -12.57 -4.07 -7.27
N MET A 46 -11.66 -4.65 -6.50
CA MET A 46 -11.60 -6.11 -6.34
C MET A 46 -12.76 -6.65 -5.51
N LYS A 47 -13.21 -5.94 -4.48
CA LYS A 47 -14.40 -6.33 -3.71
C LYS A 47 -15.67 -6.31 -4.57
N GLN A 48 -15.77 -5.37 -5.51
CA GLN A 48 -16.87 -5.33 -6.48
C GLN A 48 -16.79 -6.50 -7.47
N ARG A 49 -15.58 -6.83 -7.93
CA ARG A 49 -15.35 -7.95 -8.86
C ARG A 49 -15.54 -9.32 -8.23
N TYR A 50 -15.19 -9.47 -6.95
CA TYR A 50 -15.25 -10.73 -6.20
C TYR A 50 -16.02 -10.53 -4.88
N PRO A 51 -17.35 -10.36 -4.95
CA PRO A 51 -18.16 -10.09 -3.77
C PRO A 51 -18.14 -11.29 -2.80
N GLY A 52 -18.08 -10.99 -1.50
CA GLY A 52 -18.14 -12.00 -0.43
C GLY A 52 -16.81 -12.68 -0.11
N LEU A 53 -15.75 -12.48 -0.91
CA LEU A 53 -14.42 -13.00 -0.56
C LEU A 53 -13.75 -12.14 0.52
N PRO A 54 -13.05 -12.75 1.49
CA PRO A 54 -12.31 -12.02 2.49
C PRO A 54 -11.08 -11.36 1.87
N VAL A 55 -10.72 -10.19 2.39
CA VAL A 55 -9.59 -9.39 1.90
C VAL A 55 -8.42 -9.48 2.87
N TYR A 56 -7.24 -9.77 2.32
CA TYR A 56 -5.99 -9.90 3.04
C TYR A 56 -5.00 -8.86 2.53
N LEU A 57 -4.31 -8.19 3.45
CA LEU A 57 -3.32 -7.16 3.13
C LEU A 57 -1.93 -7.64 3.52
N TYR A 58 -0.97 -7.51 2.61
CA TYR A 58 0.44 -7.75 2.87
C TYR A 58 1.28 -6.52 2.54
N GLY A 59 2.08 -6.09 3.51
CA GLY A 59 2.97 -4.94 3.35
C GLY A 59 4.40 -5.27 3.74
N HIS A 60 5.35 -4.84 2.90
CA HIS A 60 6.78 -4.96 3.17
C HIS A 60 7.50 -3.60 3.22
N SER A 61 8.42 -3.40 4.18
CA SER A 61 9.20 -2.16 4.32
C SER A 61 8.29 -0.93 4.47
N MET A 62 8.49 0.12 3.66
CA MET A 62 7.58 1.27 3.58
C MET A 62 6.14 0.85 3.24
N GLY A 63 5.97 -0.18 2.40
CA GLY A 63 4.66 -0.75 2.11
C GLY A 63 3.99 -1.35 3.35
N GLY A 64 4.77 -1.85 4.31
CA GLY A 64 4.26 -2.29 5.61
C GLY A 64 3.68 -1.14 6.42
N ALA A 65 4.33 0.03 6.43
CA ALA A 65 3.83 1.23 7.09
C ALA A 65 2.52 1.72 6.46
N LEU A 66 2.46 1.76 5.13
CA LEU A 66 1.25 2.12 4.39
C LEU A 66 0.12 1.12 4.62
N SER A 67 0.42 -0.18 4.63
CA SER A 67 -0.56 -1.22 4.94
C SER A 67 -1.14 -1.09 6.35
N MET A 68 -0.30 -0.76 7.34
CA MET A 68 -0.76 -0.48 8.71
C MET A 68 -1.71 0.71 8.75
N LEU A 69 -1.33 1.83 8.12
CA LEU A 69 -2.17 3.03 8.07
C LEU A 69 -3.51 2.76 7.37
N LEU A 70 -3.49 2.06 6.24
CA LEU A 70 -4.72 1.74 5.51
C LEU A 70 -5.66 0.86 6.33
N ALA A 71 -5.13 -0.16 7.02
CA ALA A 71 -5.92 -1.02 7.88
C ALA A 71 -6.45 -0.28 9.12
N HIS A 72 -5.67 0.65 9.67
CA HIS A 72 -6.10 1.48 10.80
C HIS A 72 -7.26 2.41 10.42
N GLU A 73 -7.21 3.04 9.24
CA GLU A 73 -8.29 3.88 8.72
C GLU A 73 -9.54 3.07 8.31
N ASN A 74 -9.40 1.75 8.09
CA ASN A 74 -10.45 0.88 7.59
C ASN A 74 -10.52 -0.44 8.39
N PRO A 75 -10.88 -0.41 9.69
CA PRO A 75 -10.68 -1.53 10.62
C PRO A 75 -11.49 -2.79 10.30
N SER A 76 -12.59 -2.68 9.54
CA SER A 76 -13.43 -3.82 9.13
C SER A 76 -13.15 -4.30 7.71
N LEU A 77 -12.24 -3.65 6.98
CA LEU A 77 -12.01 -3.92 5.57
C LEU A 77 -11.17 -5.16 5.33
N PHE A 78 -10.20 -5.43 6.22
CA PHE A 78 -9.24 -6.51 6.09
C PHE A 78 -9.47 -7.58 7.15
N GLN A 79 -9.58 -8.83 6.72
CA GLN A 79 -9.69 -9.97 7.62
C GLN A 79 -8.35 -10.30 8.30
N CYS A 80 -7.25 -9.97 7.62
CA CYS A 80 -5.89 -10.20 8.09
C CYS A 80 -4.92 -9.22 7.44
N VAL A 81 -3.94 -8.77 8.22
CA VAL A 81 -2.83 -7.94 7.77
C VAL A 81 -1.53 -8.67 8.12
N VAL A 82 -0.69 -8.91 7.11
CA VAL A 82 0.62 -9.54 7.25
C VAL A 82 1.69 -8.49 6.95
N LEU A 83 2.61 -8.29 7.88
CA LEU A 83 3.66 -7.27 7.77
C LEU A 83 5.03 -7.93 7.77
N SER A 84 5.86 -7.57 6.80
CA SER A 84 7.21 -8.07 6.65
C SER A 84 8.20 -6.91 6.73
N ALA A 85 9.04 -6.88 7.77
CA ALA A 85 9.98 -5.79 8.03
C ALA A 85 9.36 -4.38 7.84
N PRO A 86 8.20 -4.07 8.44
CA PRO A 86 7.52 -2.79 8.24
C PRO A 86 8.38 -1.62 8.75
N MET A 87 8.36 -0.50 8.01
CA MET A 87 9.03 0.73 8.43
C MET A 87 8.21 1.41 9.54
N ILE A 88 8.47 1.04 10.81
CA ILE A 88 7.70 1.53 11.97
C ILE A 88 8.36 2.75 12.63
N SER A 89 9.67 2.92 12.48
CA SER A 89 10.41 4.06 13.03
C SER A 89 11.50 4.48 12.04
N LYS A 90 11.84 5.77 12.00
CA LYS A 90 13.15 6.19 11.49
C LYS A 90 14.21 5.50 12.35
N SER A 91 15.28 4.99 11.73
CA SER A 91 16.46 4.62 12.49
C SER A 91 16.89 5.83 13.29
N ALA A 92 17.09 5.66 14.60
CA ALA A 92 17.73 6.68 15.41
C ALA A 92 19.17 6.79 14.91
N GLU A 93 19.43 7.70 13.98
CA GLU A 93 20.79 8.13 13.72
C GLU A 93 21.17 9.05 14.87
N PHE A 94 22.25 8.66 15.56
CA PHE A 94 22.87 9.43 16.62
C PHE A 94 23.12 10.87 16.12
N SER A 95 22.76 11.84 16.97
CA SER A 95 23.05 13.26 16.77
C SER A 95 24.54 13.54 16.64
#